data_AF-U9UIA8-F1
#
_entry.id   AF-U9UIA8-F1
#
_cell.length_a   1.000
_cell.length_b   1.000
_cell.length_c   1.000
_cell.angle_alpha   90.00
_cell.angle_beta   90.00
_cell.angle_gamma   90.00
#
_symmetry.space_group_name_H-M   'P 1'
#
loop_
_entity.id
_entity.type
_entity.pdbx_description
1 polymer ?
#
loop_
_entity_poly.entity_id
_entity_poly.type
_entity_poly.pdbx_seq_one_letter_code
_entity_poly.pdbx_strand_id
1 'polypeptide(L)'
;NIDEKYQEYFSKQTVDKWSLMDYDNWLIKNFDYNQPVKNHRKFYLILTDILVNDNFSAKTIKAKFLLKNKKDDKERALSLKERKLDLKEREIFLKERKYKNSKKLCLSKCKYLV
;
A
#
# COMPACT_ATOMS: atom_id res chain seq x y z
N ASN A 1 6.90 -3.84 -22.56
CA ASN A 1 5.43 -3.82 -22.55
C ASN A 1 4.90 -3.53 -21.15
N ILE A 2 4.23 -2.38 -20.99
CA ILE A 2 3.35 -2.16 -19.84
C ILE A 2 2.13 -3.06 -20.07
N ASP A 3 1.75 -3.84 -19.06
CA ASP A 3 0.60 -4.73 -19.13
C ASP A 3 -0.66 -3.86 -19.38
N GLU A 4 -1.42 -4.13 -20.44
CA GLU A 4 -2.57 -3.30 -20.88
C GLU A 4 -3.59 -3.08 -19.76
N LYS A 5 -3.77 -4.09 -18.91
CA LYS A 5 -4.65 -4.03 -17.73
C LYS A 5 -4.30 -2.89 -16.75
N TYR A 6 -3.04 -2.46 -16.65
CA TYR A 6 -2.66 -1.35 -15.76
C TYR A 6 -2.91 0.02 -16.39
N GLN A 7 -2.99 0.09 -17.72
CA GLN A 7 -3.29 1.30 -18.48
C GLN A 7 -4.79 1.62 -18.45
N GLU A 8 -5.64 0.61 -18.27
CA GLU A 8 -7.09 0.72 -18.31
C GLU A 8 -7.64 1.79 -17.35
N TYR A 9 -7.06 1.93 -16.15
CA TYR A 9 -7.39 3.02 -15.23
C TYR A 9 -7.27 4.41 -15.86
N PHE A 10 -6.17 4.67 -16.57
CA PHE A 10 -5.88 5.96 -17.19
C PHE A 10 -6.72 6.21 -18.45
N SER A 11 -7.23 5.15 -19.08
CA SER A 11 -8.15 5.25 -20.21
C SER A 11 -9.60 5.46 -19.77
N LYS A 12 -10.03 4.85 -18.66
CA LYS A 12 -11.42 4.91 -18.18
C LYS A 12 -11.71 6.09 -17.27
N GLN A 13 -10.72 6.55 -16.50
CA GLN A 13 -10.92 7.63 -15.54
C GLN A 13 -10.58 9.00 -16.11
N THR A 14 -11.36 9.99 -15.68
CA THR A 14 -11.11 11.40 -15.97
C THR A 14 -9.79 11.85 -15.33
N VAL A 15 -9.04 12.70 -16.03
CA VAL A 15 -7.66 13.08 -15.68
C VAL A 15 -7.58 13.77 -14.31
N ASP A 16 -8.61 14.53 -13.94
CA ASP A 16 -8.74 15.19 -12.64
C ASP A 16 -8.71 14.20 -11.47
N LYS A 17 -9.31 13.02 -11.65
CA LYS A 17 -9.38 11.92 -10.67
C LYS A 17 -8.12 11.05 -10.60
N TRP A 18 -7.11 11.34 -11.41
CA TRP A 18 -5.87 10.57 -11.34
C TRP A 18 -5.15 10.85 -10.02
N SER A 19 -4.99 9.80 -9.22
CA SER A 19 -4.22 9.81 -7.98
C SER A 19 -3.67 8.41 -7.69
N LEU A 20 -2.57 8.33 -6.94
CA LEU A 20 -2.02 7.03 -6.53
C LEU A 20 -3.02 6.26 -5.65
N MET A 21 -3.76 6.96 -4.80
CA MET A 21 -4.76 6.38 -3.91
C MET A 21 -5.93 5.78 -4.70
N ASP A 22 -6.47 6.52 -5.67
CA ASP A 22 -7.58 6.04 -6.50
C ASP A 22 -7.13 4.89 -7.40
N TYR A 23 -5.88 4.92 -7.85
CA TYR A 23 -5.26 3.81 -8.58
C TYR A 23 -5.17 2.55 -7.71
N ASP A 24 -4.67 2.66 -6.48
CA ASP A 24 -4.61 1.53 -5.54
C ASP A 24 -6.01 0.96 -5.26
N ASN A 25 -6.99 1.84 -5.01
CA ASN A 25 -8.38 1.44 -4.79
C ASN A 25 -8.98 0.74 -6.01
N TRP A 26 -8.68 1.24 -7.21
CA TRP A 26 -9.11 0.62 -8.46
C TRP A 26 -8.46 -0.76 -8.62
N LEU A 27 -7.17 -0.91 -8.32
CA LEU A 27 -6.49 -2.21 -8.42
C LEU A 27 -7.05 -3.24 -7.43
N ILE A 28 -7.34 -2.86 -6.19
CA ILE A 28 -7.94 -3.75 -5.19
C ILE A 28 -9.30 -4.27 -5.64
N LYS A 29 -10.08 -3.46 -6.38
CA LYS A 29 -11.40 -3.86 -6.89
C LYS A 29 -11.32 -4.76 -8.13
N ASN A 30 -10.28 -4.62 -8.95
CA ASN A 30 -10.19 -5.29 -10.25
C ASN A 30 -9.19 -6.45 -10.28
N PHE A 31 -8.33 -6.61 -9.26
CA PHE A 31 -7.32 -7.66 -9.20
C PHE A 31 -7.22 -8.28 -7.79
N ASP A 32 -7.15 -9.60 -7.72
CA ASP A 32 -6.99 -10.36 -6.46
C ASP A 32 -5.61 -10.22 -5.80
N TYR A 33 -4.65 -9.56 -6.46
CA TYR A 33 -3.27 -9.44 -5.97
C TYR A 33 -2.90 -8.01 -5.61
N ASN A 34 -2.82 -7.73 -4.30
CA ASN A 34 -2.35 -6.46 -3.79
C ASN A 34 -0.82 -6.49 -3.58
N GLN A 35 -0.06 -5.98 -4.56
CA GLN A 35 1.39 -5.76 -4.43
C GLN A 35 1.71 -4.26 -4.55
N PRO A 36 1.53 -3.47 -3.46
CA PRO A 36 1.59 -2.01 -3.50
C PRO A 36 2.85 -1.47 -4.17
N VAL A 37 4.02 -2.02 -3.83
CA VAL A 37 5.30 -1.59 -4.39
C VAL A 37 5.36 -1.76 -5.90
N LYS A 38 4.87 -2.90 -6.42
CA LYS A 38 4.85 -3.16 -7.87
C LYS A 38 3.81 -2.29 -8.57
N ASN A 39 2.65 -2.12 -7.95
CA ASN A 39 1.56 -1.29 -8.43
C ASN A 39 1.98 0.18 -8.55
N HIS A 40 2.60 0.73 -7.51
CA HIS A 40 3.13 2.10 -7.52
C HIS A 40 4.22 2.27 -8.57
N ARG A 41 5.11 1.27 -8.74
CA ARG A 41 6.11 1.30 -9.82
C ARG A 41 5.42 1.36 -11.19
N LYS A 42 4.37 0.57 -11.41
CA LYS A 42 3.59 0.59 -12.67
C LYS A 42 2.90 1.93 -12.89
N PHE A 43 2.27 2.49 -11.85
CA PHE A 43 1.66 3.82 -11.89
C PHE A 43 2.62 4.88 -12.42
N TYR A 44 3.80 5.03 -11.79
CA TYR A 44 4.77 6.04 -12.24
C TYR A 44 5.42 5.72 -13.58
N LEU A 45 5.55 4.45 -13.95
CA LEU A 45 6.01 4.07 -15.29
C LEU A 45 5.03 4.53 -16.36
N ILE A 46 3.73 4.33 -16.16
CA ILE A 46 2.68 4.79 -17.08
C ILE A 46 2.68 6.32 -17.16
N LEU A 47 2.78 7.02 -16.04
CA LEU A 47 2.88 8.49 -16.05
C LEU A 47 4.10 8.97 -16.83
N THR A 48 5.24 8.29 -16.71
CA THR A 48 6.46 8.63 -17.47
C THR A 48 6.26 8.39 -18.96
N ASP A 49 5.61 7.29 -19.32
CA ASP A 49 5.29 6.95 -20.72
C ASP A 49 4.35 7.98 -21.36
N ILE A 50 3.32 8.42 -20.61
CA ILE A 50 2.43 9.53 -21.02
C ILE A 50 3.21 10.82 -21.25
N LEU A 51 4.24 11.11 -20.44
CA LEU A 51 5.06 12.31 -20.66
C LEU A 51 5.92 12.25 -21.91
N VAL A 52 6.39 11.06 -22.29
CA VAL A 52 7.28 10.86 -23.44
C VAL A 52 6.47 10.84 -24.74
N ASN A 53 5.28 10.24 -24.73
CA ASN A 53 4.53 9.94 -25.93
C ASN A 53 3.41 10.96 -26.25
N ASP A 54 3.01 11.82 -25.31
CA ASP A 54 1.82 12.67 -25.45
C ASP A 54 2.17 14.17 -25.60
N ASN A 55 1.69 14.80 -26.68
CA ASN A 55 1.99 16.19 -27.03
C ASN A 55 1.18 17.20 -26.19
N PHE A 56 1.69 17.56 -25.01
CA PHE A 56 1.20 18.66 -24.16
C PHE A 56 -0.33 18.63 -23.90
N SER A 57 -0.84 17.46 -23.53
CA SER A 57 -2.25 17.29 -23.17
C SER A 57 -2.50 17.60 -21.68
N ALA A 58 -3.78 17.67 -21.28
CA ALA A 58 -4.15 17.71 -19.87
C ALA A 58 -3.56 16.50 -19.08
N LYS A 59 -3.40 15.35 -19.74
CA LYS A 59 -2.76 14.16 -19.16
C LYS A 59 -1.30 14.42 -18.87
N THR A 60 -0.58 15.07 -19.79
CA THR A 60 0.83 15.45 -19.60
C THR A 60 0.99 16.38 -18.39
N ILE A 61 0.12 17.39 -18.23
CA ILE A 61 0.17 18.33 -17.09
C ILE A 61 -0.06 17.59 -15.78
N LYS A 62 -1.11 16.77 -15.70
CA LYS A 62 -1.43 15.98 -14.51
C LYS A 62 -0.33 14.96 -14.17
N ALA A 63 0.24 14.30 -15.18
CA ALA A 63 1.33 13.34 -15.00
C ALA A 63 2.59 14.02 -14.43
N LYS A 64 2.96 15.22 -14.91
CA LYS A 64 4.06 16.02 -14.33
C LYS A 64 3.81 16.33 -12.87
N PHE A 65 2.59 16.79 -12.54
CA PHE A 65 2.21 17.09 -11.16
C PHE A 65 2.33 15.86 -10.24
N LEU A 66 1.78 14.73 -10.65
CA LEU A 66 1.81 13.49 -9.86
C LEU A 66 3.24 12.92 -9.72
N LEU A 67 4.08 13.06 -10.75
CA LEU A 67 5.48 12.63 -10.69
C LEU A 67 6.32 13.51 -9.75
N LYS A 68 6.01 14.80 -9.63
CA LYS A 68 6.67 15.70 -8.67
C LYS A 68 6.43 15.25 -7.22
N ASN A 69 5.23 14.74 -6.94
CA ASN A 69 4.82 14.29 -5.60
C ASN A 69 5.25 12.84 -5.29
N LYS A 70 5.95 12.16 -6.21
CA LYS A 70 6.42 10.77 -6.05
C LYS A 70 7.26 10.56 -4.80
N LYS A 71 8.03 11.57 -4.36
CA LYS A 71 8.86 11.48 -3.17
C LYS A 71 7.98 11.38 -1.91
N ASP A 72 6.98 12.24 -1.82
CA ASP A 72 6.04 12.28 -0.69
C ASP A 72 5.25 10.97 -0.60
N ASP A 73 4.83 10.41 -1.75
CA ASP A 73 4.15 9.12 -1.80
C ASP A 73 5.05 7.96 -1.32
N LYS A 74 6.35 7.98 -1.67
CA LYS A 74 7.33 7.01 -1.15
C LYS A 74 7.51 7.14 0.36
N GLU A 75 7.65 8.35 0.87
CA GLU A 75 7.77 8.61 2.31
C GLU A 75 6.52 8.13 3.06
N ARG A 76 5.32 8.41 2.51
CA ARG A 76 4.06 7.90 3.06
C ARG A 76 3.99 6.37 3.06
N ALA A 77 4.44 5.72 1.98
CA ALA A 77 4.47 4.26 1.90
C ALA A 77 5.43 3.63 2.93
N LEU A 78 6.59 4.26 3.17
CA LEU A 78 7.53 3.84 4.20
C LEU A 78 6.93 3.99 5.60
N SER A 79 6.33 5.16 5.90
CA SER A 79 5.66 5.41 7.18
C SER A 79 4.54 4.40 7.48
N LEU A 80 3.75 4.03 6.46
CA LEU A 80 2.72 2.98 6.61
C LEU A 80 3.33 1.60 6.86
N LYS A 81 4.48 1.29 6.25
CA LYS A 81 5.19 0.03 6.48
C LYS A 81 5.73 -0.05 7.91
N GLU A 82 6.33 1.02 8.41
CA GLU A 82 6.79 1.13 9.81
C GLU A 82 5.65 0.96 10.79
N ARG A 83 4.52 1.65 10.57
CA ARG A 83 3.33 1.49 11.42
C ARG A 83 2.78 0.07 11.42
N LYS A 84 2.80 -0.63 10.28
CA LYS A 84 2.39 -2.05 10.20
C LYS A 84 3.33 -2.96 11.00
N LEU A 85 4.62 -2.65 11.05
CA LEU A 85 5.59 -3.41 11.85
C LEU A 85 5.35 -3.18 13.34
N ASP A 86 5.20 -1.93 13.79
CA ASP A 86 4.86 -1.60 15.20
C ASP A 86 3.59 -2.33 15.67
N LEU A 87 2.54 -2.37 14.83
CA LEU A 87 1.32 -3.11 15.16
C LEU A 87 1.56 -4.61 15.33
N LYS A 88 2.38 -5.23 14.46
CA LYS A 88 2.74 -6.65 14.58
C LYS A 88 3.56 -6.94 15.83
N GLU A 89 4.51 -6.08 16.17
CA GLU A 89 5.31 -6.20 17.40
C GLU A 89 4.41 -6.13 18.64
N ARG A 90 3.44 -5.21 18.67
CA ARG A 90 2.45 -5.11 19.74
C ARG A 90 1.58 -6.36 19.85
N GLU A 91 1.12 -6.91 18.73
CA GLU A 91 0.34 -8.15 18.73
C GLU A 91 1.13 -9.32 19.32
N ILE A 92 2.42 -9.46 18.96
CA ILE A 92 3.31 -10.48 19.51
C ILE A 92 3.45 -10.28 21.02
N PHE A 93 3.74 -9.05 21.46
CA PHE A 93 3.86 -8.72 22.88
C PHE A 93 2.60 -9.09 23.69
N LEU A 94 1.41 -8.79 23.16
CA LEU A 94 0.15 -9.15 23.79
C LEU A 94 -0.07 -10.66 23.87
N LYS A 95 0.30 -11.41 22.82
CA LYS A 95 0.24 -12.89 22.82
C LYS A 95 1.16 -13.48 23.88
N GLU A 96 2.41 -12.99 23.98
CA GLU A 96 3.35 -13.45 25.00
C GLU A 96 2.87 -13.14 26.42
N ARG A 97 2.32 -11.95 26.65
CA ARG A 97 1.76 -11.57 27.95
C ARG A 97 0.59 -12.47 28.35
N LYS A 98 -0.33 -12.76 27.41
CA LYS A 98 -1.44 -13.70 27.63
C LYS A 98 -0.93 -15.10 28.00
N TYR A 99 0.07 -15.61 27.28
CA TYR A 99 0.68 -16.91 27.57
C TYR A 99 1.37 -16.95 28.94
N LYS A 100 2.13 -15.91 29.31
CA LYS A 100 2.76 -15.83 30.64
C LYS A 100 1.72 -15.82 31.76
N ASN A 101 0.61 -15.10 31.57
CA ASN A 101 -0.48 -15.04 32.54
C ASN A 101 -1.20 -16.39 32.68
N SER A 102 -1.50 -17.08 31.58
CA SER A 102 -2.13 -18.41 31.64
C SER A 102 -1.22 -19.43 32.33
N LYS A 103 0.08 -19.41 32.05
CA LYS A 103 1.07 -20.26 32.72
C LYS A 103 1.13 -20.00 34.23
N LYS A 104 1.15 -18.73 34.65
CA LYS A 104 1.09 -18.36 36.08
C LYS A 104 -0.18 -18.87 36.77
N LEU A 105 -1.33 -18.73 36.12
CA LEU A 105 -2.62 -19.21 36.64
C LEU A 105 -2.67 -20.74 36.76
N CYS A 106 -2.10 -21.46 35.80
CA CYS A 106 -2.00 -22.92 35.86
C CYS A 106 -1.12 -23.36 37.04
N LEU A 107 0.08 -22.75 37.19
CA LEU A 107 0.99 -23.03 38.29
C LEU A 107 0.38 -22.69 39.66
N SER A 108 -0.37 -21.60 39.76
CA SER A 108 -1.04 -21.26 41.02
C SER A 108 -2.12 -22.28 41.37
N LYS A 109 -2.92 -22.75 40.40
CA LYS A 109 -3.95 -23.77 40.62
C LYS A 109 -3.35 -25.13 41.03
N CYS A 110 -2.22 -25.53 40.47
CA CYS A 110 -1.55 -26.78 40.83
C CYS A 110 -0.95 -26.77 42.25
N LYS A 111 -0.60 -25.60 42.80
CA LYS A 111 -0.06 -25.49 44.17
C LYS A 111 -1.07 -25.71 45.29
N TYR A 112 -2.38 -25.70 45.00
CA TYR A 112 -3.44 -25.92 45.99
C TYR A 112 -4.04 -27.34 45.93
N LEU A 113 -3.40 -28.26 45.20
CA LEU A 113 -3.86 -29.65 45.01
C LEU A 113 -2.92 -30.69 45.67
N VAL A 114 -2.02 -30.26 46.55
CA VAL A 114 -1.11 -31.10 47.36
C VAL A 114 -1.37 -30.79 48.82
#